data_AF-A0A969UII0-F1
#
_entry.id   AF-A0A969UII0-F1
#
_cell.length_a   1.000
_cell.length_b   1.000
_cell.length_c   1.000
_cell.angle_alpha   90.00
_cell.angle_beta   90.00
_cell.angle_gamma   90.00
#
_symmetry.space_group_name_H-M   'P 1'
#
loop_
_entity.id
_entity.type
_entity.pdbx_description
1 polymer ?
#
loop_
_entity_poly.entity_id
_entity_poly.type
_entity_poly.pdbx_seq_one_letter_code
_entity_poly.pdbx_strand_id
1 'polypeptide(L)'
;MLKYIGRRRGLIIFGLLISVAIALWILPTVGYTSLPILYLCAAGLQFTYSMACVPMFAICMDNSRQGNAGFDYTLQITIIFVGSLLAGSLSGFLAESLNYQGVFAIASLLSLVGVLLVAFLLEQS
;
A
#
# COMPACT_ATOMS: atom_id res chain seq x y z
N MET A 1 20.10 -7.89 -2.02
CA MET A 1 19.15 -7.49 -3.10
C MET A 1 18.72 -6.03 -3.04
N LEU A 2 18.48 -5.40 -1.88
CA LEU A 2 18.17 -3.96 -1.74
C LEU A 2 19.29 -2.96 -2.15
N LYS A 3 20.51 -3.43 -2.39
CA LYS A 3 21.63 -2.59 -2.85
C LYS A 3 21.65 -2.34 -4.37
N TYR A 4 20.98 -3.19 -5.17
CA TYR A 4 21.12 -3.18 -6.64
C TYR A 4 19.96 -2.51 -7.39
N ILE A 5 18.75 -2.60 -6.86
CA ILE A 5 17.62 -1.78 -7.32
C ILE A 5 17.56 -0.62 -6.33
N GLY A 6 18.00 0.57 -6.73
CA GLY A 6 17.99 1.74 -5.84
C GLY A 6 16.66 1.81 -5.07
N ARG A 7 16.73 1.97 -3.74
CA ARG A 7 15.59 1.86 -2.80
C ARG A 7 14.32 2.57 -3.31
N ARG A 8 14.51 3.72 -3.97
CA ARG A 8 13.49 4.50 -4.68
C ARG A 8 12.74 3.71 -5.78
N ARG A 9 13.46 3.08 -6.71
CA ARG A 9 12.87 2.28 -7.80
C ARG A 9 12.14 1.05 -7.26
N GLY A 10 12.67 0.43 -6.20
CA GLY A 10 11.99 -0.68 -5.52
C GLY A 10 10.62 -0.27 -4.99
N LEU A 11 10.57 0.83 -4.23
CA LEU A 11 9.31 1.32 -3.64
C LEU A 11 8.26 1.69 -4.70
N ILE A 12 8.69 2.31 -5.81
CA ILE A 12 7.78 2.66 -6.92
C ILE A 12 7.24 1.41 -7.63
N ILE A 13 8.11 0.44 -7.94
CA ILE A 13 7.69 -0.80 -8.64
C ILE A 13 6.73 -1.61 -7.76
N PHE A 14 7.06 -1.81 -6.48
CA PHE A 14 6.18 -2.56 -5.57
C PHE A 14 4.89 -1.79 -5.25
N GLY A 15 4.96 -0.46 -5.17
CA GLY A 15 3.78 0.39 -5.02
C GLY A 15 2.83 0.29 -6.23
N LEU A 16 3.36 0.35 -7.46
CA LEU A 16 2.54 0.13 -8.67
C LEU A 16 1.91 -1.26 -8.67
N LEU A 17 2.67 -2.28 -8.28
CA LEU A 17 2.20 -3.65 -8.21
C LEU A 17 1.05 -3.79 -7.19
N ILE A 18 1.11 -3.04 -6.08
CA ILE A 18 0.02 -2.99 -5.09
C ILE A 18 -1.22 -2.32 -5.64
N SER A 19 -1.08 -1.23 -6.42
CA SER A 19 -2.21 -0.57 -7.05
C SER A 19 -2.90 -1.49 -8.06
N VAL A 20 -2.13 -2.25 -8.84
CA VAL A 20 -2.66 -3.27 -9.76
C VAL A 20 -3.35 -4.39 -8.98
N ALA A 21 -2.78 -4.86 -7.88
CA ALA A 21 -3.40 -5.87 -7.03
C ALA A 21 -4.73 -5.41 -6.43
N ILE A 22 -4.85 -4.14 -6.02
CA ILE A 22 -6.11 -3.54 -5.54
C ILE A 22 -7.10 -3.38 -6.69
N ALA A 23 -6.66 -2.98 -7.88
CA ALA A 23 -7.54 -2.90 -9.05
C ALA A 23 -8.13 -4.27 -9.44
N LEU A 24 -7.37 -5.36 -9.27
CA LEU A 24 -7.84 -6.72 -9.50
C LEU A 24 -9.01 -7.12 -8.57
N TRP A 25 -9.12 -6.51 -7.38
CA TRP A 25 -10.27 -6.71 -6.47
C TRP A 25 -11.59 -6.13 -6.99
N ILE A 26 -11.57 -5.36 -8.08
CA ILE A 26 -12.79 -4.94 -8.79
C ILE A 26 -13.41 -6.12 -9.55
N LEU A 27 -12.62 -7.10 -10.03
CA LEU A 27 -13.13 -8.23 -10.83
C LEU A 27 -14.18 -9.10 -10.09
N PRO A 28 -13.98 -9.50 -8.81
CA PRO A 28 -15.00 -10.22 -8.06
C PRO A 28 -16.29 -9.41 -7.87
N THR A 29 -16.21 -8.08 -7.83
CA THR A 29 -17.40 -7.21 -7.64
C THR A 29 -18.30 -7.13 -8.89
N VAL A 30 -17.78 -7.49 -10.07
CA VAL A 30 -18.53 -7.49 -11.35
C VAL A 30 -19.22 -8.84 -11.62
N GLY A 31 -19.16 -9.80 -10.68
CA GLY A 31 -19.93 -11.05 -10.75
C GLY A 31 -19.10 -12.33 -10.95
N TYR A 32 -17.77 -12.23 -11.02
CA TYR A 32 -16.88 -13.39 -11.05
C TYR A 32 -16.50 -13.85 -9.62
N THR A 33 -17.50 -14.27 -8.85
CA THR A 33 -17.35 -14.64 -7.44
C THR A 33 -17.00 -16.11 -7.26
N SER A 34 -15.89 -16.56 -7.85
CA SER A 34 -15.39 -17.92 -7.57
C SER A 34 -14.39 -17.90 -6.41
N LEU A 35 -14.52 -18.86 -5.49
CA LEU A 35 -13.61 -19.05 -4.35
C LEU A 35 -12.12 -19.01 -4.75
N PRO A 36 -11.68 -19.69 -5.84
CA PRO A 36 -10.29 -19.64 -6.28
C PRO A 36 -9.81 -18.24 -6.67
N ILE A 37 -10.65 -17.43 -7.33
CA ILE A 37 -10.31 -16.06 -7.75
C ILE A 37 -10.10 -15.17 -6.52
N LEU A 38 -10.97 -15.28 -5.51
CA LEU A 38 -10.84 -14.54 -4.26
C LEU A 38 -9.53 -14.88 -3.54
N TYR A 39 -9.16 -16.16 -3.46
CA TYR A 39 -7.88 -16.57 -2.88
C TYR A 39 -6.68 -16.05 -3.67
N LEU A 40 -6.72 -16.09 -5.00
CA LEU A 40 -5.64 -15.55 -5.83
C LEU A 40 -5.48 -14.03 -5.65
N CYS A 41 -6.59 -13.29 -5.64
CA CYS A 41 -6.57 -11.84 -5.41
C CYS A 41 -6.04 -11.50 -4.00
N ALA A 42 -6.51 -12.21 -2.97
CA ALA A 42 -6.06 -12.00 -1.60
C ALA A 42 -4.57 -12.34 -1.42
N ALA A 43 -4.15 -13.52 -1.90
CA ALA A 43 -2.76 -13.96 -1.83
C ALA A 43 -1.82 -13.03 -2.62
N GLY A 44 -2.22 -12.62 -3.83
CA GLY A 44 -1.45 -11.69 -4.66
C GLY A 44 -1.30 -10.32 -4.01
N LEU A 45 -2.36 -9.78 -3.42
CA LEU A 45 -2.31 -8.53 -2.67
C LEU A 45 -1.40 -8.64 -1.45
N GLN A 46 -1.56 -9.70 -0.65
CA GLN A 46 -0.77 -9.91 0.55
C GLN A 46 0.72 -10.10 0.24
N PHE A 47 1.02 -10.87 -0.81
CA PHE A 47 2.37 -11.08 -1.30
C PHE A 47 3.04 -9.77 -1.70
N THR A 48 2.32 -8.96 -2.49
CA THR A 48 2.81 -7.66 -2.95
C THR A 48 3.03 -6.69 -1.79
N TYR A 49 2.10 -6.67 -0.83
CA TYR A 49 2.21 -5.87 0.37
C TYR A 49 3.46 -6.22 1.18
N SER A 50 3.70 -7.51 1.40
CA SER A 50 4.92 -7.97 2.08
C SER A 50 6.20 -7.54 1.35
N MET A 51 6.21 -7.56 0.01
CA MET A 51 7.34 -7.07 -0.78
C MET A 51 7.54 -5.55 -0.65
N ALA A 52 6.46 -4.78 -0.56
CA ALA A 52 6.50 -3.32 -0.40
C ALA A 52 6.93 -2.88 1.01
N CYS A 53 6.61 -3.66 2.05
CA CYS A 53 7.00 -3.35 3.43
C CYS A 53 8.53 -3.30 3.62
N VAL A 54 9.29 -4.16 2.93
CA VAL A 54 10.74 -4.24 3.08
C VAL A 54 11.46 -2.92 2.72
N PRO A 55 11.30 -2.34 1.51
CA PRO A 55 11.88 -1.04 1.19
C PRO A 55 11.23 0.10 1.99
N MET A 56 9.96 -0.02 2.37
CA MET A 56 9.27 0.99 3.18
C MET A 56 9.88 1.12 4.58
N PHE A 57 10.04 0.03 5.32
CA PHE A 57 10.70 0.04 6.63
C PHE A 57 12.16 0.48 6.52
N ALA A 58 12.84 0.10 5.45
CA ALA A 58 14.19 0.56 5.18
C ALA A 58 14.24 2.09 5.02
N ILE A 59 13.30 2.70 4.28
CA ILE A 59 13.24 4.17 4.13
C ILE A 59 12.86 4.84 5.45
N CYS A 60 11.92 4.28 6.21
CA CYS A 60 11.57 4.79 7.54
C CYS A 60 12.77 4.82 8.49
N MET A 61 13.63 3.79 8.44
CA MET A 61 14.86 3.75 9.24
C MET A 61 15.89 4.79 8.79
N ASP A 62 16.07 4.98 7.49
CA ASP A 62 17.00 6.00 6.97
C ASP A 62 16.58 7.42 7.35
N ASN A 63 15.28 7.69 7.36
CA ASN A 63 14.74 9.02 7.64
C ASN A 63 14.68 9.36 9.14
N SER A 64 15.05 8.41 9.99
CA SER A 64 15.10 8.61 11.45
C SER A 64 16.40 9.29 11.87
N ARG A 65 16.32 10.24 12.81
CA ARG A 65 17.48 11.03 13.22
C ARG A 65 18.48 10.19 14.04
N GLN A 66 19.78 10.41 13.79
CA GLN A 66 20.85 9.81 14.61
C GLN A 66 20.72 10.34 16.05
N GLY A 67 20.50 9.44 17.01
CA GLY A 67 20.28 9.76 18.43
C GLY A 67 18.88 9.39 18.94
N ASN A 68 17.85 9.48 18.09
CA ASN A 68 16.45 9.16 18.45
C ASN A 68 15.80 8.15 17.48
N ALA A 69 16.61 7.34 16.80
CA ALA A 69 16.16 6.53 15.67
C ALA A 69 15.00 5.58 16.00
N GLY A 70 14.98 5.01 17.21
CA GLY A 70 13.91 4.12 17.66
C GLY A 70 12.58 4.83 17.92
N PHE A 71 12.62 6.07 18.41
CA PHE A 71 11.42 6.87 18.65
C PHE A 71 10.78 7.30 17.32
N ASP A 72 11.57 7.89 16.41
CA ASP A 72 11.09 8.37 15.11
C ASP A 72 10.55 7.24 14.25
N TYR A 73 11.22 6.07 14.24
CA TYR A 73 10.73 4.89 13.54
C TYR A 73 9.40 4.40 14.11
N THR A 74 9.30 4.27 15.44
CA THR A 74 8.06 3.80 16.08
C THR A 74 6.90 4.78 15.83
N LEU A 75 7.17 6.08 15.84
CA LEU A 75 6.18 7.11 15.53
C LEU A 75 5.66 6.95 14.09
N GLN A 76 6.56 6.83 13.11
CA GLN A 76 6.20 6.60 11.70
C GLN A 76 5.31 5.36 11.53
N ILE A 77 5.72 4.23 12.12
CA ILE A 77 4.97 2.97 12.04
C ILE A 77 3.60 3.09 12.72
N THR A 78 3.53 3.77 13.86
CA THR A 78 2.27 3.99 14.58
C THR A 78 1.30 4.81 13.73
N ILE A 79 1.76 5.87 13.06
CA ILE A 79 0.93 6.65 12.13
C ILE A 79 0.39 5.77 11.00
N ILE A 80 1.22 4.89 10.43
CA ILE A 80 0.80 3.96 9.37
C ILE A 80 -0.31 3.03 9.86
N PHE A 81 -0.16 2.43 11.04
CA PHE A 81 -1.17 1.52 11.60
C PHE A 81 -2.47 2.24 11.96
N VAL A 82 -2.39 3.43 12.57
CA VAL A 82 -3.57 4.25 12.88
C VAL A 82 -4.29 4.66 11.60
N GLY A 83 -3.55 5.10 10.57
CA GLY A 83 -4.12 5.41 9.26
C GLY A 83 -4.80 4.21 8.61
N SER A 84 -4.20 3.02 8.72
CA SER A 84 -4.77 1.77 8.21
C SER A 84 -6.05 1.38 8.95
N LEU A 85 -6.10 1.58 10.27
CA LEU A 85 -7.30 1.32 11.08
C LEU A 85 -8.44 2.27 10.67
N LEU A 86 -8.15 3.57 10.55
CA LEU A 86 -9.14 4.57 10.11
C LEU A 86 -9.64 4.28 8.69
N ALA A 87 -8.74 3.95 7.76
CA ALA A 87 -9.08 3.57 6.40
C ALA A 87 -9.97 2.31 6.38
N GLY A 88 -9.66 1.31 7.21
CA GLY A 88 -10.49 0.12 7.39
C GLY A 88 -11.90 0.44 7.87
N SER A 89 -12.02 1.26 8.93
CA SER A 89 -13.32 1.70 9.45
C SER A 89 -14.12 2.51 8.42
N LEU A 90 -13.47 3.45 7.72
CA LEU A 90 -14.11 4.23 6.65
C LEU A 90 -14.52 3.34 5.47
N SER A 91 -13.72 2.33 5.12
CA SER A 91 -14.03 1.43 4.01
C SER A 91 -15.32 0.64 4.25
N GLY A 92 -15.63 0.27 5.49
CA GLY A 92 -16.89 -0.39 5.84
C GLY A 92 -18.10 0.51 5.60
N PHE A 93 -18.02 1.77 6.03
CA PHE A 93 -19.08 2.76 5.81
C PHE A 93 -19.24 3.14 4.33
N LEU A 94 -18.12 3.25 3.60
CA LEU A 94 -18.12 3.50 2.16
C LEU A 94 -18.67 2.29 1.39
N ALA A 95 -18.45 1.06 1.85
CA ALA A 95 -18.97 -0.15 1.21
C ALA A 95 -20.50 -0.21 1.28
N GLU A 96 -21.06 0.24 2.40
CA GLU A 96 -22.51 0.31 2.61
C GLU A 96 -23.18 1.39 1.74
N SER A 97 -22.49 2.48 1.43
CA SER A 97 -23.04 3.63 0.68
C SER A 97 -22.71 3.64 -0.82
N LEU A 98 -21.52 3.21 -1.24
CA LEU A 98 -21.01 3.31 -2.63
C LEU A 98 -20.86 1.97 -3.35
N ASN A 99 -21.27 0.86 -2.71
CA ASN A 99 -20.96 -0.51 -3.10
C ASN A 99 -19.44 -0.80 -3.08
N TYR A 100 -19.08 -2.08 -2.97
CA TYR A 100 -17.69 -2.54 -2.93
C TYR A 100 -16.86 -2.06 -4.12
N GLN A 101 -17.48 -1.93 -5.30
CA GLN A 101 -16.81 -1.45 -6.51
C GLN A 101 -16.25 -0.03 -6.35
N GLY A 102 -17.03 0.88 -5.73
CA GLY A 102 -16.59 2.25 -5.47
C GLY A 102 -15.45 2.30 -4.46
N VAL A 103 -15.52 1.49 -3.40
CA VAL A 103 -14.48 1.41 -2.37
C VAL A 103 -13.14 0.95 -2.95
N PHE A 104 -13.13 -0.11 -3.75
CA PHE A 104 -11.90 -0.60 -4.38
C PHE A 104 -11.35 0.38 -5.43
N ALA A 105 -12.21 1.08 -6.17
CA ALA A 105 -11.78 2.12 -7.10
C ALA A 105 -11.09 3.29 -6.37
N ILE A 106 -11.68 3.78 -5.27
CA ILE A 106 -11.09 4.84 -4.44
C ILE A 106 -9.77 4.36 -3.82
N ALA A 107 -9.71 3.14 -3.30
CA ALA A 107 -8.49 2.57 -2.72
C ALA A 107 -7.36 2.44 -3.76
N SER A 108 -7.68 2.00 -4.99
CA SER A 108 -6.73 1.92 -6.09
C SER A 108 -6.20 3.30 -6.47
N LEU A 109 -7.09 4.29 -6.57
CA LEU A 109 -6.72 5.67 -6.91
C LEU A 109 -5.85 6.30 -5.81
N LEU A 110 -6.20 6.10 -4.54
CA LEU A 110 -5.42 6.58 -3.40
C LEU A 110 -4.03 5.90 -3.34
N SER A 111 -3.96 4.61 -3.67
CA SER A 111 -2.70 3.88 -3.81
C SER A 111 -1.83 4.48 -4.92
N LEU A 112 -2.40 4.74 -6.11
CA LEU A 112 -1.68 5.38 -7.21
C LEU A 112 -1.19 6.79 -6.85
N VAL A 113 -2.01 7.59 -6.17
CA VAL A 113 -1.59 8.91 -5.67
C VAL A 113 -0.43 8.78 -4.70
N GLY A 114 -0.47 7.80 -3.79
CA GLY A 114 0.65 7.51 -2.89
C GLY A 114 1.94 7.16 -3.65
N VAL A 115 1.85 6.33 -4.69
CA VAL A 115 3.00 6.00 -5.55
C VAL A 115 3.53 7.23 -6.27
N LEU A 116 2.64 8.08 -6.81
CA LEU A 116 3.03 9.33 -7.47
C LEU A 116 3.73 10.28 -6.49
N LEU A 117 3.19 10.47 -5.28
CA LEU A 117 3.82 11.30 -4.25
C LEU A 117 5.22 10.79 -3.89
N VAL A 118 5.38 9.48 -3.74
CA VAL A 118 6.69 8.85 -3.52
C VAL A 118 7.62 9.11 -4.70
N ALA A 119 7.12 8.99 -5.93
CA ALA A 119 7.89 9.27 -7.13
C ALA A 119 8.40 10.72 -7.16
N PHE A 120 7.52 11.69 -6.92
CA PHE A 120 7.83 13.13 -6.93
C PHE A 120 8.71 13.57 -5.76
N LEU A 121 8.39 13.17 -4.53
CA LEU A 121 9.12 13.61 -3.33
C LEU A 121 10.53 13.02 -3.27
N LEU A 122 10.69 11.75 -3.66
CA LEU A 122 12.01 11.13 -3.75
C LEU A 122 12.81 11.59 -4.98
N GLU A 123 12.21 12.37 -5.90
CA GLU A 123 12.93 13.01 -7.01
C GLU A 123 13.68 14.27 -6.59
N GLN A 124 13.23 14.90 -5.50
CA GLN A 124 13.81 16.14 -4.96
C GLN A 124 14.90 15.91 -3.88
N SER A 125 15.12 14.66 -3.47
CA SER A 125 16.10 14.26 -2.43
C SER A 125 17.38 13.71 -3.06
#